data_AF-A0A743P5D9-F1
#
_entry.id   AF-A0A743P5D9-F1
#
_cell.length_a   1.000
_cell.length_b   1.000
_cell.length_c   1.000
_cell.angle_alpha   90.00
_cell.angle_beta   90.00
_cell.angle_gamma   90.00
#
_symmetry.space_group_name_H-M   'P 1'
#
loop_
_entity.id
_entity.type
_entity.pdbx_description
1 polymer ?
#
loop_
_entity_poly.entity_id
_entity_poly.type
_entity_poly.pdbx_seq_one_letter_code
_entity_poly.pdbx_strand_id
1 'polypeptide(L)'
;MHKFKALDNDSQMCSGDNVLFFDKDASPCDLFDCANYRVEAVAKLHTELCAVYNDKINNKPVSEVTSLLLADAVSIFRMASVNFRELETARKEIDQYKKTVAMLSRELAAKCDDTTTEGE
;
A
#
# COMPACT_ATOMS: atom_id res chain seq x y z
N MET A 1 -0.63 -0.65 21.13
CA MET A 1 -0.26 -2.08 21.02
C MET A 1 -0.18 -2.39 19.53
N HIS A 2 1.02 -2.62 19.00
CA HIS A 2 1.22 -2.86 17.57
C HIS A 2 0.50 -4.13 17.14
N LYS A 3 -0.19 -4.08 16.00
CA LYS A 3 -0.91 -5.23 15.47
C LYS A 3 -0.16 -5.72 14.24
N PHE A 4 0.76 -6.64 14.47
CA PHE A 4 1.61 -7.18 13.42
C PHE A 4 0.82 -8.11 12.47
N LYS A 5 1.06 -7.97 11.17
CA LYS A 5 0.50 -8.82 10.12
C LYS A 5 1.65 -9.43 9.32
N ALA A 6 1.53 -10.71 9.00
CA ALA A 6 2.47 -11.40 8.11
C ALA A 6 2.38 -10.85 6.68
N LEU A 7 3.52 -10.79 6.00
CA LEU A 7 3.56 -10.61 4.54
C LEU A 7 2.95 -11.83 3.82
N ASP A 8 2.48 -11.64 2.58
CA ASP A 8 1.83 -12.70 1.79
C ASP A 8 2.84 -13.71 1.21
N ASN A 9 2.32 -14.83 0.65
CA ASN A 9 3.01 -16.10 0.28
C ASN A 9 4.18 -16.02 -0.75
N ASP A 10 4.77 -14.85 -0.93
CA ASP A 10 6.02 -14.66 -1.68
C ASP A 10 7.15 -14.10 -0.77
N SER A 11 6.82 -13.51 0.39
CA SER A 11 7.77 -13.02 1.39
C SER A 11 8.20 -14.13 2.35
N GLN A 12 9.46 -14.53 2.27
CA GLN A 12 10.14 -15.51 3.13
C GLN A 12 9.42 -16.84 3.45
N MET A 13 8.31 -17.18 2.77
CA MET A 13 7.57 -18.43 2.98
C MET A 13 7.56 -19.32 1.75
N CYS A 14 8.50 -20.27 1.73
CA CYS A 14 8.27 -21.62 1.22
C CYS A 14 8.40 -22.71 2.31
N SER A 15 8.76 -22.36 3.55
CA SER A 15 8.97 -23.34 4.62
C SER A 15 8.98 -22.70 6.02
N GLY A 16 7.83 -22.72 6.72
CA GLY A 16 7.70 -22.82 8.19
C GLY A 16 8.30 -21.79 9.16
N ASP A 17 9.47 -21.20 8.88
CA ASP A 17 10.39 -20.80 9.95
C ASP A 17 10.66 -19.28 10.04
N ASN A 18 10.57 -18.51 8.95
CA ASN A 18 10.80 -17.06 8.98
C ASN A 18 9.73 -16.32 8.18
N VAL A 19 8.79 -15.69 8.88
CA VAL A 19 7.78 -14.82 8.27
C VAL A 19 8.10 -13.39 8.65
N LEU A 20 8.19 -12.50 7.68
CA LEU A 20 8.41 -11.10 7.96
C LEU A 20 7.07 -10.44 8.27
N PHE A 21 7.04 -9.68 9.37
CA PHE A 21 5.84 -9.01 9.86
C PHE A 21 5.94 -7.51 9.65
N PHE A 22 4.81 -6.87 9.36
CA PHE A 22 4.67 -5.41 9.33
C PHE A 22 3.62 -4.96 10.34
N ASP A 23 3.75 -3.74 10.84
CA ASP A 23 2.70 -3.13 11.64
C ASP A 23 1.52 -2.80 10.73
N LYS A 24 0.36 -3.44 10.97
CA LYS A 24 -0.81 -3.23 10.12
C LYS A 24 -1.34 -1.79 10.21
N ASP A 25 -1.05 -1.11 11.31
CA ASP A 25 -1.51 0.25 11.58
C ASP A 25 -0.50 1.28 11.03
N ALA A 26 0.59 0.84 10.36
CA ALA A 26 1.53 1.71 9.68
C ALA A 26 0.84 2.48 8.53
N SER A 27 1.27 3.72 8.32
CA SER A 27 0.71 4.52 7.23
C SER A 27 1.12 3.95 5.87
N PRO A 28 0.31 4.13 4.80
CA PRO A 28 0.69 3.70 3.46
C PRO A 28 2.01 4.30 2.97
N CYS A 29 2.32 5.53 3.39
CA CYS A 29 3.59 6.18 3.09
C CYS A 29 4.76 5.48 3.79
N ASP A 30 4.62 5.15 5.08
CA ASP A 30 5.66 4.44 5.82
C ASP A 30 5.93 3.05 5.21
N LEU A 31 4.88 2.35 4.77
CA LEU A 31 5.01 1.07 4.07
C LEU A 31 5.72 1.24 2.72
N PHE A 32 5.38 2.29 1.96
CA PHE A 32 6.02 2.59 0.69
C PHE A 32 7.51 2.92 0.86
N ASP A 33 7.86 3.80 1.80
CA ASP A 33 9.24 4.15 2.08
C ASP A 33 10.03 2.94 2.57
N CYS A 34 9.43 2.12 3.44
CA CYS A 34 10.02 0.88 3.91
C CYS A 34 10.33 -0.10 2.77
N ALA A 35 9.43 -0.25 1.79
CA ALA A 35 9.65 -1.08 0.62
C ALA A 35 10.79 -0.52 -0.26
N ASN A 36 10.84 0.80 -0.49
CA ASN A 36 11.92 1.43 -1.24
C ASN A 36 13.29 1.23 -0.56
N TYR A 37 13.38 1.47 0.75
CA TYR A 37 14.63 1.25 1.48
C TYR A 37 15.12 -0.20 1.39
N ARG A 38 14.20 -1.17 1.36
CA ARG A 38 14.56 -2.59 1.14
C ARG A 38 15.12 -2.82 -0.26
N VAL A 39 14.51 -2.26 -1.30
CA VAL A 39 15.04 -2.36 -2.68
C VAL A 39 16.43 -1.74 -2.78
N GLU A 40 16.63 -0.56 -2.17
CA GLU A 40 17.94 0.08 -2.13
C GLU A 40 18.99 -0.76 -1.41
N ALA A 41 18.61 -1.39 -0.29
CA ALA A 41 19.50 -2.29 0.45
C ALA A 41 19.90 -3.51 -0.38
N VAL A 42 18.96 -4.12 -1.12
CA VAL A 42 19.26 -5.22 -2.06
C VAL A 42 20.21 -4.74 -3.17
N ALA A 43 19.99 -3.56 -3.74
CA ALA A 43 20.88 -3.00 -4.76
C ALA A 43 22.31 -2.75 -4.24
N LYS A 44 22.44 -2.25 -3.01
CA LYS A 44 23.74 -2.10 -2.32
C LYS A 44 24.41 -3.46 -2.11
N LEU A 45 23.66 -4.45 -1.62
CA LEU A 45 24.15 -5.81 -1.44
C LEU A 45 24.69 -6.39 -2.75
N HIS A 46 23.98 -6.20 -3.87
CA HIS A 46 24.48 -6.62 -5.19
C HIS A 46 25.73 -5.88 -5.62
N THR A 47 25.81 -4.58 -5.37
CA THR A 47 27.00 -3.77 -5.70
C THR A 47 28.23 -4.29 -4.96
N GLU A 48 28.07 -4.61 -3.67
CA GLU A 48 29.14 -5.19 -2.85
C GLU A 48 29.49 -6.62 -3.30
N LEU A 49 28.49 -7.44 -3.61
CA LEU A 49 28.71 -8.81 -4.11
C LEU A 49 29.42 -8.83 -5.46
N CYS A 50 29.17 -7.86 -6.34
CA CYS A 50 29.88 -7.75 -7.62
C CYS A 50 31.40 -7.59 -7.44
N ALA A 51 31.87 -7.05 -6.31
CA ALA A 51 33.30 -6.93 -6.04
C ALA A 51 33.98 -8.26 -5.70
N VAL A 52 33.20 -9.25 -5.23
CA VAL A 52 33.69 -10.59 -4.86
C VAL A 52 33.25 -11.67 -5.84
N TYR A 53 32.29 -11.36 -6.72
CA TYR A 53 31.75 -12.29 -7.70
C TYR A 53 32.84 -12.86 -8.61
N ASN A 54 32.90 -14.19 -8.69
CA ASN A 54 33.75 -14.89 -9.65
C ASN A 54 33.13 -16.25 -9.99
N ASP A 55 33.54 -16.81 -11.13
CA ASP A 55 32.99 -18.08 -11.66
C ASP A 55 33.28 -19.30 -10.78
N LYS A 56 34.09 -19.14 -9.71
CA LYS A 56 34.41 -20.18 -8.73
C LYS A 56 33.50 -20.13 -7.50
N ILE A 57 32.70 -19.07 -7.33
CA ILE A 57 31.73 -18.94 -6.22
C ILE A 57 30.42 -19.60 -6.64
N ASN A 58 29.86 -20.40 -5.72
CA ASN A 58 28.50 -20.89 -5.86
C ASN A 58 27.51 -19.72 -5.66
N ASN A 59 26.91 -19.24 -6.74
CA ASN A 59 26.00 -18.09 -6.72
C ASN A 59 24.56 -18.46 -6.33
N LYS A 60 24.24 -19.74 -6.16
CA LYS A 60 22.89 -20.19 -5.81
C LYS A 60 22.37 -19.55 -4.50
N PRO A 61 23.11 -19.55 -3.38
CA PRO A 61 22.64 -18.93 -2.14
C PRO A 61 22.43 -17.42 -2.27
N VAL A 62 23.28 -16.74 -3.05
CA VAL A 62 23.14 -15.30 -3.33
C VAL A 62 21.85 -15.03 -4.09
N SER A 63 21.56 -15.83 -5.12
CA SER A 63 20.31 -15.73 -5.88
C SER A 63 19.09 -16.00 -5.00
N GLU A 64 19.13 -17.01 -4.14
CA GLU A 64 18.02 -17.34 -3.24
C GLU A 64 17.74 -16.20 -2.26
N VAL A 65 18.77 -15.67 -1.59
CA VAL A 65 18.64 -14.53 -0.67
C VAL A 65 18.11 -13.30 -1.40
N THR A 66 18.64 -13.01 -2.58
CA THR A 66 18.17 -11.90 -3.42
C THR A 66 16.68 -12.02 -3.72
N SER A 67 16.24 -13.18 -4.19
CA SER A 67 14.83 -13.43 -4.52
C SER A 67 13.93 -13.24 -3.32
N LEU A 68 14.33 -13.73 -2.14
CA LEU A 68 13.56 -13.57 -0.91
C LEU A 68 13.44 -12.10 -0.49
N LEU A 69 14.55 -11.35 -0.48
CA LEU A 69 14.57 -9.95 -0.08
C LEU A 69 13.77 -9.06 -1.04
N LEU A 70 13.80 -9.36 -2.34
CA LEU A 70 12.98 -8.65 -3.33
C LEU A 70 11.50 -8.99 -3.17
N ALA A 71 11.17 -10.25 -2.91
CA ALA A 71 9.79 -10.65 -2.70
C ALA A 71 9.18 -10.00 -1.45
N ASP A 72 9.96 -9.81 -0.39
CA ASP A 72 9.56 -9.00 0.78
C ASP A 72 9.19 -7.56 0.38
N ALA A 73 10.05 -6.90 -0.41
CA ALA A 73 9.80 -5.54 -0.86
C ALA A 73 8.52 -5.46 -1.74
N VAL A 74 8.34 -6.42 -2.66
CA VAL A 74 7.15 -6.52 -3.52
C VAL A 74 5.88 -6.71 -2.69
N SER A 75 5.93 -7.57 -1.67
CA SER A 75 4.80 -7.80 -0.77
C SER A 75 4.38 -6.51 -0.05
N ILE A 76 5.35 -5.75 0.49
CA ILE A 76 5.09 -4.48 1.15
C ILE A 76 4.51 -3.44 0.18
N PHE A 77 5.03 -3.35 -1.06
CA PHE A 77 4.46 -2.48 -2.10
C PHE A 77 3.00 -2.82 -2.43
N ARG A 78 2.67 -4.11 -2.48
CA ARG A 78 1.29 -4.57 -2.70
C ARG A 78 0.38 -4.10 -1.57
N MET A 79 0.82 -4.20 -0.31
CA MET A 79 0.05 -3.73 0.84
C MET A 79 -0.17 -2.22 0.80
N ALA A 80 0.86 -1.43 0.51
CA ALA A 80 0.73 0.01 0.34
C ALA A 80 -0.29 0.36 -0.77
N SER A 81 -0.25 -0.38 -1.89
CA SER A 81 -1.14 -0.16 -3.04
C SER A 81 -2.62 -0.45 -2.74
N VAL A 82 -2.93 -1.46 -1.92
CA VAL A 82 -4.31 -1.75 -1.49
C VAL A 82 -4.89 -0.56 -0.72
N ASN A 83 -4.13 -0.02 0.23
CA ASN A 83 -4.55 1.15 1.00
C ASN A 83 -4.80 2.38 0.11
N PHE A 84 -3.95 2.62 -0.89
CA PHE A 84 -4.16 3.71 -1.85
C PHE A 84 -5.47 3.56 -2.65
N ARG A 85 -5.82 2.34 -3.09
CA ARG A 85 -7.07 2.08 -3.83
C ARG A 85 -8.31 2.28 -2.97
N GLU A 86 -8.25 1.88 -1.69
CA GLU A 86 -9.34 2.11 -0.74
C GLU A 86 -9.55 3.61 -0.50
N LEU A 87 -8.47 4.37 -0.31
CA LEU A 87 -8.53 5.83 -0.16
C LEU A 87 -9.10 6.52 -1.40
N GLU A 88 -8.69 6.09 -2.60
CA GLU A 88 -9.23 6.64 -3.85
C GLU A 88 -10.73 6.37 -4.00
N THR A 89 -11.18 5.16 -3.64
CA THR A 89 -12.60 4.80 -3.63
C THR A 89 -13.38 5.64 -2.63
N ALA A 90 -12.92 5.74 -1.38
CA ALA A 90 -13.56 6.55 -0.35
C ALA A 90 -13.65 8.03 -0.76
N ARG A 91 -12.61 8.57 -1.40
CA ARG A 91 -12.63 9.93 -1.94
C ARG A 91 -13.73 10.12 -2.99
N LYS A 92 -13.88 9.18 -3.93
CA LYS A 92 -14.93 9.23 -4.96
C LYS A 92 -16.32 9.19 -4.33
N GLU A 93 -16.54 8.35 -3.33
CA GLU A 93 -17.80 8.28 -2.59
C GLU A 93 -18.12 9.58 -1.85
N ILE A 94 -17.14 10.18 -1.17
CA ILE A 94 -17.30 11.48 -0.50
C ILE A 94 -17.69 12.57 -1.50
N ASP A 95 -17.03 12.62 -2.65
CA ASP A 95 -17.36 13.61 -3.70
C ASP A 95 -18.76 13.38 -4.27
N GLN A 96 -19.22 12.14 -4.35
CA GLN A 96 -20.58 11.82 -4.74
C GLN A 96 -21.60 12.25 -3.68
N TYR A 97 -21.35 11.98 -2.40
CA TYR A 97 -22.21 12.44 -1.32
C TYR A 97 -22.30 13.97 -1.28
N LYS A 98 -21.19 14.70 -1.46
CA LYS A 98 -21.19 16.16 -1.54
C LYS A 98 -22.10 16.68 -2.66
N LYS A 99 -22.07 16.05 -3.84
CA LYS A 99 -22.94 16.40 -4.97
C LYS A 99 -24.42 16.16 -4.65
N THR A 100 -24.74 15.02 -4.04
CA THR A 100 -26.12 14.69 -3.64
C THR A 100 -26.64 15.67 -2.59
N VAL A 101 -25.85 15.98 -1.56
CA VAL A 101 -26.22 16.98 -0.55
C VAL A 101 -26.47 18.34 -1.21
N ALA A 102 -25.58 18.79 -2.09
CA ALA A 102 -25.76 20.06 -2.79
C ALA A 102 -26.99 20.09 -3.72
N MET A 103 -27.40 18.94 -4.27
CA MET A 103 -28.62 18.82 -5.08
C MET A 103 -29.86 18.90 -4.20
N LEU A 104 -29.93 18.09 -3.14
CA LEU A 104 -31.05 18.07 -2.20
C LEU A 104 -31.24 19.42 -1.50
N SER A 105 -30.16 20.10 -1.12
CA SER A 105 -30.23 21.45 -0.55
C SER A 105 -30.83 22.46 -1.52
N ARG A 106 -30.54 22.34 -2.82
CA ARG A 106 -31.13 23.21 -3.86
C ARG A 106 -32.60 22.90 -4.10
N GLU A 107 -32.97 21.62 -4.16
CA GLU A 107 -34.38 21.20 -4.28
C GLU A 107 -35.22 21.65 -3.09
N LEU A 108 -34.67 21.56 -1.87
CA LEU A 108 -35.33 22.03 -0.66
C LEU A 108 -35.53 23.55 -0.69
N ALA A 109 -34.49 24.31 -1.06
CA ALA A 109 -34.58 25.76 -1.19
C ALA A 109 -35.66 26.17 -2.21
N ALA A 110 -35.68 25.53 -3.39
CA ALA A 110 -36.70 25.78 -4.42
C ALA A 110 -38.13 25.49 -3.93
N LYS A 111 -38.34 24.39 -3.20
CA LYS A 111 -39.64 24.07 -2.61
C LYS A 111 -40.08 25.07 -1.55
N CYS A 112 -39.16 25.56 -0.73
CA CYS A 112 -39.46 26.58 0.26
C CYS A 112 -39.86 27.90 -0.41
N ASP A 113 -39.17 28.30 -1.48
CA ASP A 113 -39.50 29.53 -2.23
C ASP A 113 -40.92 29.45 -2.84
N ASP A 114 -41.27 28.35 -3.51
CA ASP A 114 -42.59 28.17 -4.14
C ASP A 114 -43.76 28.27 -3.14
N THR A 115 -43.60 27.74 -1.92
CA THR A 115 -44.64 27.81 -0.87
C THR A 115 -44.88 29.21 -0.29
N THR A 116 -43.99 30.17 -0.55
CA THR A 116 -44.13 31.55 -0.03
C THR A 116 -44.95 32.45 -0.95
N THR A 117 -45.19 32.05 -2.20
CA THR A 117 -45.83 32.88 -3.24
C THR A 117 -47.32 32.59 -3.48
N GLU A 118 -47.90 31.55 -2.86
CA GLU A 118 -49.32 31.20 -3.06
C GLU A 118 -50.29 31.81 -2.01
N GLY A 119 -49.85 32.83 -1.27
CA GLY A 119 -50.64 33.48 -0.21
C GLY A 119 -50.77 34.98 -0.37
N GLU A 120 -51.36 35.47 -1.47
CA GLU A 120 -51.90 36.83 -1.59
C GLU A 120 -53.32 36.81 -2.19
#